data_AF-A0A447TUS6-F1
#
_entry.id   AF-A0A447TUS6-F1
#
_cell.length_a   1.000
_cell.length_b   1.000
_cell.length_c   1.000
_cell.angle_alpha   90.00
_cell.angle_beta   90.00
_cell.angle_gamma   90.00
#
_symmetry.space_group_name_H-M   'P 1'
#
loop_
_entity.id
_entity.type
_entity.pdbx_description
1 polymer ?
#
loop_
_entity_poly.entity_id
_entity_poly.type
_entity_poly.pdbx_seq_one_letter_code
_entity_poly.pdbx_strand_id
1 'polypeptide(L)'
;MVALYGGQRYDVQLRALRQGPQIVVGTPGRLLDHLKRGTLDLSKLSGLVLDEADEMLRMGFIEDVETIMAQIPEGHQTALFSATMPEAIRRITRRFMKEPQEVRIQSSVTTRPDISQSYWTVWGMRKNEALVRFLEAEDFDAAIYLRAYQKRDPGSSRSAGT
;
A
#
# COMPACT_ATOMS: atom_id res chain seq x y z
N MET A 1 16.91 4.30 -10.53
CA MET A 1 15.73 4.33 -9.64
C MET A 1 16.14 3.86 -8.25
N VAL A 2 15.61 4.46 -7.18
CA VAL A 2 15.81 4.04 -5.79
C VAL A 2 14.47 3.81 -5.11
N ALA A 3 14.41 2.82 -4.21
CA ALA A 3 13.24 2.53 -3.40
C ALA A 3 13.50 2.91 -1.93
N LEU A 4 12.57 3.64 -1.31
CA LEU A 4 12.63 4.14 0.06
C LEU A 4 11.44 3.61 0.87
N TYR A 5 11.65 2.52 1.59
CA TYR A 5 10.62 1.90 2.42
C TYR A 5 11.19 1.42 3.76
N GLY A 6 10.29 1.06 4.68
CA GLY A 6 10.63 0.52 6.00
C GLY A 6 11.31 -0.85 5.94
N GLY A 7 11.99 -1.25 7.01
CA GLY A 7 12.62 -2.58 7.11
C GLY A 7 14.00 -2.71 6.44
N GLN A 8 14.41 -1.73 5.63
CA GLN A 8 15.78 -1.65 5.10
C GLN A 8 16.64 -0.68 5.94
N ARG A 9 17.95 -0.97 6.04
CA ARG A 9 18.89 -0.10 6.73
C ARG A 9 19.06 1.24 6.00
N TYR A 10 19.12 2.32 6.77
CA TYR A 10 19.23 3.70 6.26
C TYR A 10 20.48 3.94 5.41
N ASP A 11 21.61 3.34 5.77
CA ASP A 11 22.90 3.55 5.08
C ASP A 11 22.86 3.09 3.61
N VAL A 12 22.08 2.05 3.32
CA VAL A 12 21.88 1.56 1.95
C VAL A 12 21.10 2.59 1.13
N GLN A 13 20.00 3.12 1.68
CA GLN A 13 19.17 4.13 1.03
C GLN A 13 19.93 5.46 0.85
N LEU A 14 20.72 5.88 1.83
CA LEU A 14 21.57 7.07 1.74
C LEU A 14 22.62 6.95 0.64
N ARG A 15 23.28 5.79 0.52
CA ARG A 15 24.27 5.56 -0.53
C ARG A 15 23.64 5.62 -1.92
N ALA A 16 22.43 5.06 -2.07
CA ALA A 16 21.69 5.11 -3.32
C ALA A 16 21.23 6.53 -3.67
N LEU A 17 20.74 7.31 -2.71
CA LEU A 17 20.35 8.71 -2.92
C LEU A 17 21.53 9.60 -3.33
N ARG A 18 22.72 9.36 -2.78
CA ARG A 18 23.94 10.08 -3.18
C ARG A 18 24.37 9.86 -4.63
N GLN A 19 23.87 8.81 -5.29
CA GLN A 19 24.12 8.58 -6.72
C GLN A 19 23.26 9.50 -7.61
N GLY A 20 22.37 10.31 -7.04
CA GLY A 20 21.50 11.21 -7.79
C GLY A 20 20.46 10.48 -8.65
N PRO A 21 19.64 9.58 -8.08
CA PRO A 21 18.64 8.86 -8.85
C PRO A 21 17.57 9.80 -9.41
N GLN A 22 17.19 9.57 -10.67
CA GLN A 22 16.17 10.36 -11.37
C GLN A 22 14.74 9.97 -10.96
N ILE A 23 14.57 8.77 -10.40
CA ILE A 23 13.28 8.23 -9.95
C ILE A 23 13.46 7.69 -8.54
N VAL A 24 12.62 8.18 -7.64
CA VAL A 24 12.51 7.75 -6.24
C VAL A 24 11.09 7.21 -6.03
N VAL A 25 10.98 5.98 -5.54
CA VAL A 25 9.70 5.38 -5.14
C VAL A 25 9.78 5.09 -3.65
N GLY A 26 8.73 5.36 -2.89
CA GLY A 26 8.79 5.09 -1.45
C GLY A 26 7.46 5.20 -0.74
N THR A 27 7.43 4.68 0.49
CA THR A 27 6.28 4.84 1.37
C THR A 27 6.31 6.23 2.03
N PRO A 28 5.14 6.88 2.26
CA PRO A 28 5.09 8.26 2.74
C PRO A 28 5.95 8.50 3.99
N GLY A 29 5.80 7.68 5.02
CA GLY A 29 6.59 7.84 6.25
C GLY A 29 8.11 7.79 6.02
N ARG A 30 8.59 6.89 5.14
CA ARG A 30 10.03 6.79 4.86
C ARG A 30 10.53 7.96 4.01
N LEU A 31 9.74 8.41 3.04
CA LEU A 31 10.06 9.60 2.24
C LEU A 31 10.15 10.84 3.14
N LEU A 32 9.16 11.04 4.01
CA LEU A 32 9.13 12.16 4.94
C LEU A 32 10.33 12.16 5.89
N ASP A 33 10.74 10.99 6.40
CA ASP A 33 11.95 10.87 7.21
C ASP A 33 13.20 11.33 6.45
N HIS A 34 13.34 10.95 5.17
CA HIS A 34 14.47 11.36 4.35
C HIS A 34 14.49 12.86 4.05
N LEU A 35 13.32 13.47 3.85
CA LEU A 35 13.16 14.92 3.71
C LEU A 35 13.54 15.66 4.99
N LYS A 36 13.00 15.23 6.14
CA LYS A 36 13.30 15.83 7.46
C LYS A 36 14.80 15.77 7.80
N ARG A 37 15.50 14.74 7.33
CA ARG A 37 16.96 14.56 7.52
C ARG A 37 17.80 15.33 6.50
N GLY A 38 17.19 15.97 5.49
CA GLY A 38 17.91 16.64 4.39
C GLY A 38 18.67 15.69 3.46
N THR A 39 18.22 14.43 3.38
CA THR A 39 18.89 13.38 2.61
C THR A 39 18.22 13.09 1.27
N LEU A 40 16.98 13.58 1.11
CA LEU A 40 16.24 13.66 -0.14
C LEU A 40 15.96 15.14 -0.40
N ASP A 41 16.23 15.59 -1.63
CA ASP A 41 15.95 16.95 -2.08
C ASP A 41 14.92 16.91 -3.21
N LEU A 42 13.81 17.62 -3.05
CA LEU A 42 12.71 17.72 -4.01
C LEU A 42 12.69 19.07 -4.74
N SER A 43 13.69 19.94 -4.53
CA SER A 43 13.76 21.29 -5.13
C SER A 43 13.73 21.30 -6.66
N LYS A 44 14.07 20.18 -7.30
CA LYS A 44 14.05 20.00 -8.76
C LYS A 44 13.01 18.98 -9.24
N LEU A 45 12.06 18.61 -8.39
CA LEU A 45 11.05 17.63 -8.74
C LEU A 45 10.09 18.22 -9.78
N SER A 46 10.00 17.58 -10.95
CA SER A 46 9.08 17.97 -12.02
C SER A 46 7.80 17.12 -12.05
N GLY A 47 7.78 15.96 -11.40
CA GLY A 47 6.68 15.01 -11.45
C GLY A 47 6.46 14.29 -10.12
N LEU A 48 5.20 14.15 -9.72
CA LEU A 48 4.76 13.40 -8.54
C LEU A 48 3.64 12.42 -8.94
N VAL A 49 3.73 11.19 -8.41
CA VAL A 49 2.68 10.18 -8.54
C VAL A 49 2.25 9.74 -7.15
N LEU A 50 0.95 9.84 -6.87
CA LEU A 50 0.31 9.29 -5.68
C LEU A 50 -0.54 8.10 -6.13
N ASP A 51 -0.12 6.89 -5.77
CA ASP A 51 -0.83 5.66 -6.11
C ASP A 51 -1.57 5.09 -4.90
N GLU A 52 -2.69 4.41 -5.15
CA GLU A 52 -3.59 3.86 -4.11
C GLU A 52 -3.89 4.87 -2.98
N ALA A 53 -4.29 6.09 -3.34
CA ALA A 53 -4.45 7.18 -2.36
C ALA A 53 -5.50 6.89 -1.28
N ASP A 54 -6.49 6.05 -1.57
CA ASP A 54 -7.45 5.55 -0.58
C ASP A 54 -6.85 4.53 0.37
N GLU A 55 -5.89 3.73 -0.06
CA GLU A 55 -5.10 2.91 0.86
C GLU A 55 -4.22 3.76 1.77
N MET A 56 -3.57 4.79 1.24
CA MET A 56 -2.82 5.74 2.08
C MET A 56 -3.69 6.39 3.15
N LEU A 57 -4.96 6.68 2.84
CA LEU A 57 -5.95 7.12 3.83
C LEU A 57 -6.23 6.03 4.88
N ARG A 58 -6.49 4.79 4.46
CA ARG A 58 -6.75 3.67 5.39
C ARG A 58 -5.58 3.40 6.34
N MET A 59 -4.35 3.58 5.85
CA MET A 59 -3.12 3.42 6.63
C MET A 59 -2.79 4.63 7.52
N GLY A 60 -3.52 5.74 7.39
CA GLY A 60 -3.29 6.96 8.18
C GLY A 60 -2.13 7.83 7.69
N PHE A 61 -1.69 7.68 6.43
CA PHE A 61 -0.54 8.41 5.88
C PHE A 61 -0.88 9.78 5.27
N ILE A 62 -2.12 10.26 5.40
CA ILE A 62 -2.55 11.48 4.73
C ILE A 62 -1.77 12.70 5.20
N GLU A 63 -1.51 12.82 6.50
CA GLU A 63 -0.71 13.94 7.04
C GLU A 63 0.73 13.92 6.52
N ASP A 64 1.33 12.73 6.39
CA ASP A 64 2.65 12.56 5.82
C ASP A 64 2.68 12.99 4.35
N VAL A 65 1.67 12.56 3.57
CA VAL A 65 1.54 12.95 2.16
C VAL A 65 1.36 14.46 2.01
N GLU A 66 0.47 15.08 2.79
CA GLU A 66 0.27 16.53 2.76
C GLU A 66 1.57 17.28 3.11
N THR A 67 2.35 16.76 4.06
CA THR A 67 3.65 17.34 4.46
C THR A 67 4.72 17.20 3.38
N ILE A 68 4.74 16.08 2.66
CA ILE A 68 5.65 15.87 1.52
C ILE A 68 5.27 16.85 0.40
N MET A 69 3.99 16.92 0.03
CA MET A 69 3.53 17.78 -1.06
C MET A 69 3.77 19.26 -0.78
N ALA A 70 3.66 19.69 0.48
CA ALA A 70 3.95 21.06 0.88
C ALA A 70 5.43 21.48 0.72
N GLN A 71 6.35 20.52 0.60
CA GLN A 71 7.78 20.80 0.37
C GLN A 71 8.16 20.80 -1.12
N ILE A 72 7.24 20.43 -2.01
CA ILE A 72 7.50 20.38 -3.44
C ILE A 72 7.30 21.78 -4.02
N PRO A 73 8.26 22.33 -4.79
CA PRO A 73 8.12 23.61 -5.45
C PRO A 73 6.93 23.67 -6.41
N GLU A 74 6.41 24.86 -6.68
CA GLU A 74 5.42 25.05 -7.73
C GLU A 74 5.97 24.67 -9.12
N GLY A 75 5.07 24.37 -10.06
CA GLY A 75 5.44 24.03 -11.45
C GLY A 75 5.73 22.55 -11.70
N HIS A 76 5.39 21.66 -10.75
CA HIS A 76 5.42 20.22 -10.95
C HIS A 76 4.09 19.68 -11.50
N GLN A 77 4.15 18.54 -12.19
CA GLN A 77 2.97 17.78 -12.60
C GLN A 77 2.65 16.71 -11.55
N THR A 78 1.38 16.61 -11.15
CA THR A 78 0.92 15.58 -10.20
C THR A 78 -0.09 14.66 -10.86
N ALA A 79 0.09 13.35 -10.69
CA ALA A 79 -0.91 12.33 -10.98
C ALA A 79 -1.35 11.67 -9.67
N LEU A 80 -2.66 11.51 -9.48
CA LEU A 80 -3.23 10.83 -8.32
C LEU A 80 -4.13 9.69 -8.82
N PHE A 81 -3.86 8.49 -8.34
CA PHE A 81 -4.61 7.27 -8.62
C PHE A 81 -5.28 6.79 -7.33
N SER A 82 -6.56 6.47 -7.42
CA SER A 82 -7.35 6.01 -6.29
C SER A 82 -8.58 5.26 -6.80
N ALA A 83 -8.96 4.17 -6.14
CA ALA A 83 -10.18 3.45 -6.48
C ALA A 83 -11.43 4.20 -5.96
N THR A 84 -11.28 4.91 -4.85
CA THR A 84 -12.34 5.72 -4.22
C THR A 84 -11.90 7.17 -4.02
N MET A 85 -12.87 8.09 -3.93
CA MET A 85 -12.60 9.53 -3.74
C MET A 85 -13.33 10.10 -2.51
N PRO A 86 -12.98 9.68 -1.28
CA PRO A 86 -13.45 10.32 -0.05
C PRO A 86 -12.94 11.76 0.08
N GLU A 87 -13.58 12.52 0.97
CA GLU A 87 -13.35 13.97 1.10
C GLU A 87 -11.90 14.33 1.44
N ALA A 88 -11.19 13.49 2.21
CA ALA A 88 -9.78 13.69 2.52
C ALA A 88 -8.90 13.71 1.24
N ILE A 89 -9.13 12.80 0.30
CA ILE A 89 -8.38 12.76 -0.96
C ILE A 89 -8.80 13.92 -1.87
N ARG A 90 -10.10 14.26 -1.91
CA ARG A 90 -10.58 15.44 -2.66
C ARG A 90 -9.97 16.74 -2.14
N ARG A 91 -9.69 16.83 -0.84
CA ARG A 91 -8.99 17.97 -0.27
C ARG A 91 -7.54 18.04 -0.75
N ILE A 92 -6.84 16.92 -0.82
CA ILE A 92 -5.47 16.86 -1.37
C ILE A 92 -5.45 17.33 -2.82
N THR A 93 -6.35 16.83 -3.66
CA THR A 93 -6.39 17.22 -5.08
C THR A 93 -6.64 18.72 -5.24
N ARG A 94 -7.62 19.29 -4.52
CA ARG A 94 -7.93 20.73 -4.58
C ARG A 94 -6.81 21.62 -4.05
N ARG A 95 -6.04 21.14 -3.06
CA ARG A 95 -5.00 21.94 -2.41
C ARG A 95 -3.67 21.90 -3.14
N PHE A 96 -3.30 20.75 -3.70
CA PHE A 96 -1.95 20.52 -4.21
C PHE A 96 -1.87 20.25 -5.71
N MET A 97 -3.00 20.11 -6.42
CA MET A 97 -3.01 19.93 -7.87
C MET A 97 -3.54 21.17 -8.57
N LYS A 98 -2.90 21.56 -9.67
CA LYS A 98 -3.33 22.66 -10.53
C LYS A 98 -4.25 22.12 -11.63
N GLU A 99 -5.50 22.57 -11.65
CA GLU A 99 -6.50 22.26 -12.68
C GLU A 99 -6.56 20.75 -13.05
N PRO A 100 -6.73 19.85 -12.07
CA PRO A 100 -6.64 18.41 -12.31
C PRO A 100 -7.77 17.93 -13.23
N GLN A 101 -7.41 17.16 -14.26
CA GLN A 101 -8.38 16.46 -15.10
C GLN A 101 -8.78 15.14 -14.44
N GLU A 102 -10.06 14.96 -14.18
CA GLU A 102 -10.58 13.73 -13.58
C GLU A 102 -10.94 12.72 -14.67
N VAL A 103 -10.19 11.62 -14.73
CA VAL A 103 -10.48 10.49 -15.63
C VAL A 103 -11.07 9.36 -14.81
N ARG A 104 -12.35 9.03 -15.06
CA ARG A 104 -13.03 7.89 -14.42
C ARG A 104 -13.17 6.76 -15.43
N ILE A 105 -12.52 5.65 -15.14
CA ILE A 105 -12.76 4.41 -15.87
C ILE A 105 -14.02 3.79 -15.27
N GLN A 106 -15.12 3.83 -16.01
CA GLN A 106 -16.32 3.09 -15.63
C GLN A 106 -15.99 1.61 -15.75
N SER A 107 -15.93 0.91 -14.61
CA SER A 107 -16.04 -0.53 -14.64
C SER A 107 -17.42 -0.85 -15.20
N SER A 108 -17.49 -1.57 -16.32
CA SER A 108 -18.73 -2.20 -16.75
C SER A 108 -19.13 -3.15 -15.62
N VAL A 109 -20.04 -2.71 -14.74
CA VAL A 109 -20.67 -3.55 -13.73
C VAL A 109 -21.67 -4.45 -14.43
N THR A 110 -21.17 -5.29 -15.34
CA THR A 110 -21.68 -6.64 -15.42
C THR A 110 -20.90 -7.34 -14.32
N THR A 111 -21.58 -7.73 -13.24
CA THR A 111 -21.11 -8.78 -12.33
C THR A 111 -20.31 -9.77 -13.16
N ARG A 112 -18.97 -9.79 -13.05
CA ARG A 112 -18.19 -10.80 -13.79
C ARG A 112 -18.68 -12.15 -13.25
N PRO A 113 -19.39 -12.97 -14.04
CA PRO A 113 -19.80 -14.29 -13.59
C PRO A 113 -18.59 -15.24 -13.51
N ASP A 114 -17.40 -14.79 -13.96
CA ASP A 114 -16.21 -15.64 -14.14
C ASP A 114 -15.41 -15.91 -12.86
N ILE A 115 -15.75 -15.31 -11.71
CA ILE A 115 -15.09 -15.64 -10.43
C ILE A 115 -15.91 -16.71 -9.71
N SER A 116 -15.51 -17.96 -9.86
CA SER A 116 -16.05 -19.08 -9.07
C SER A 116 -15.58 -18.98 -7.62
N GLN A 117 -16.53 -18.92 -6.68
CA GLN A 117 -16.25 -18.87 -5.24
C GLN A 117 -16.77 -20.15 -4.58
N SER A 118 -15.91 -20.81 -3.80
CA SER A 118 -16.23 -22.04 -3.08
C SER A 118 -15.71 -21.98 -1.65
N TYR A 119 -16.39 -22.64 -0.70
CA TYR A 119 -15.93 -22.75 0.69
C TYR A 119 -15.99 -24.21 1.15
N TRP A 120 -15.00 -24.61 1.96
CA TRP A 120 -14.87 -25.98 2.44
C TRP A 120 -14.71 -25.98 3.96
N THR A 121 -15.61 -26.66 4.66
CA THR A 121 -15.54 -26.81 6.12
C THR A 121 -14.65 -27.99 6.48
N VAL A 122 -13.54 -27.73 7.18
CA VAL A 122 -12.58 -28.76 7.61
C VAL A 122 -12.53 -28.80 9.13
N TRP A 123 -12.74 -29.99 9.70
CA TRP A 123 -12.68 -30.22 11.15
C TRP A 123 -11.26 -30.60 11.59
N GLY A 124 -10.80 -30.04 12.73
CA GLY A 124 -9.49 -30.33 13.33
C GLY A 124 -8.29 -29.68 12.63
N MET A 125 -7.07 -30.20 12.86
CA MET A 125 -5.82 -29.66 12.29
C MET A 125 -5.56 -30.04 10.81
N ARG A 126 -6.54 -30.65 10.13
CA ARG A 126 -6.38 -31.23 8.79
C ARG A 126 -6.46 -30.21 7.63
N LYS A 127 -6.38 -28.91 7.92
CA LYS A 127 -6.46 -27.85 6.89
C LYS A 127 -5.38 -28.00 5.81
N ASN A 128 -4.17 -28.40 6.20
CA ASN A 128 -3.09 -28.61 5.25
C ASN A 128 -3.36 -29.82 4.34
N GLU A 129 -3.85 -30.94 4.88
CA GLU A 129 -4.21 -32.11 4.06
C GLU A 129 -5.35 -31.80 3.09
N ALA A 130 -6.36 -31.06 3.55
CA ALA A 130 -7.46 -30.63 2.68
C ALA A 130 -6.98 -29.68 1.57
N LEU A 131 -6.06 -28.76 1.88
CA LEU A 131 -5.46 -27.88 0.89
C LEU A 131 -4.64 -28.66 -0.15
N VAL A 132 -3.80 -29.60 0.29
CA VAL A 132 -3.00 -30.43 -0.64
C VAL A 132 -3.92 -31.18 -1.59
N ARG A 133 -4.97 -31.83 -1.08
CA ARG A 133 -5.96 -32.53 -1.93
C ARG A 133 -6.67 -31.60 -2.91
N PHE A 134 -6.98 -30.37 -2.50
CA PHE A 134 -7.58 -29.37 -3.37
C PHE A 134 -6.61 -28.98 -4.50
N LEU A 135 -5.34 -28.72 -4.15
CA LEU A 135 -4.31 -28.37 -5.13
C LEU A 135 -3.93 -29.52 -6.07
N GLU A 136 -4.14 -30.78 -5.66
CA GLU A 136 -3.94 -31.95 -6.51
C GLU A 136 -5.12 -32.21 -7.47
N ALA A 137 -6.33 -31.80 -7.09
CA ALA A 137 -7.56 -32.07 -7.83
C ALA A 137 -7.90 -31.00 -8.85
N GLU A 138 -7.51 -29.75 -8.60
CA GLU A 138 -7.80 -28.61 -9.46
C GLU A 138 -6.60 -28.31 -10.38
N ASP A 139 -6.89 -27.95 -11.63
CA ASP A 139 -5.89 -27.47 -12.58
C ASP A 139 -5.79 -25.94 -12.49
N PHE A 140 -4.60 -25.41 -12.25
CA PHE A 140 -4.36 -23.97 -12.14
C PHE A 140 -2.98 -23.59 -12.65
N ASP A 141 -2.88 -22.45 -13.35
CA ASP A 141 -1.59 -21.89 -13.78
C ASP A 141 -0.80 -21.30 -12.60
N ALA A 142 -1.50 -20.73 -11.62
CA ALA A 142 -0.92 -20.15 -10.42
C ALA A 142 -1.93 -20.14 -9.26
N ALA A 143 -1.46 -20.44 -8.05
CA ALA A 143 -2.27 -20.39 -6.83
C ALA A 143 -1.58 -19.55 -5.74
N ILE A 144 -2.37 -18.70 -5.06
CA ILE A 144 -1.95 -17.94 -3.87
C ILE A 144 -2.68 -18.50 -2.65
N TYR A 145 -1.93 -19.03 -1.69
CA TYR A 145 -2.47 -19.51 -0.41
C TYR A 145 -2.14 -18.54 0.73
N LEU A 146 -3.17 -18.10 1.46
CA LEU A 146 -3.03 -17.22 2.62
C LEU A 146 -3.48 -17.94 3.89
N ARG A 147 -2.66 -17.87 4.94
CA ARG A 147 -2.99 -18.37 6.28
C ARG A 147 -2.95 -17.23 7.28
N ALA A 148 -4.09 -16.92 7.88
CA ALA A 148 -4.14 -16.01 9.03
C ALA A 148 -3.67 -16.73 10.30
N TYR A 149 -2.61 -16.21 10.93
CA TYR A 149 -2.19 -16.65 12.26
C TYR A 149 -3.03 -15.92 13.31
N GLN A 150 -3.93 -16.63 13.98
CA GLN A 150 -4.54 -16.10 15.19
C GLN A 150 -3.49 -16.14 16.31
N LYS A 151 -3.12 -14.96 16.81
CA LYS A 151 -2.26 -14.82 17.98
C LYS A 151 -3.00 -15.49 19.14
N ARG A 152 -2.43 -16.55 19.72
CA ARG A 152 -2.95 -17.13 20.97
C ARG A 152 -2.86 -16.05 22.04
N ASP A 153 -3.99 -15.68 22.61
CA ASP A 153 -4.03 -14.81 23.78
C ASP A 153 -3.36 -15.54 24.96
N PRO A 154 -2.27 -15.03 25.58
CA PRO A 154 -1.54 -15.75 26.64
C PRO A 154 -2.28 -15.80 28.00
N GLY A 155 -3.59 -15.56 28.06
CA GLY A 155 -4.26 -15.05 29.26
C GLY A 155 -5.41 -15.86 29.86
N SER A 156 -5.66 -17.11 29.48
CA SER A 156 -6.74 -17.90 30.11
C SER A 156 -6.29 -19.27 30.65
N SER A 157 -5.47 -19.23 31.70
CA SER A 157 -5.36 -20.35 32.63
C SER A 157 -5.32 -19.85 34.07
N ARG A 158 -6.48 -19.85 34.74
CA ARG A 158 -6.69 -20.26 36.14
C ARG A 158 -8.05 -19.74 36.66
N SER A 159 -9.03 -20.64 36.71
CA SER A 159 -9.97 -20.76 37.83
C SER A 159 -10.73 -22.10 37.72
N ALA A 160 -10.11 -23.16 38.23
CA ALA A 160 -10.82 -24.37 38.60
C ALA A 160 -10.45 -24.69 40.04
N GLY A 161 -11.47 -24.83 40.89
CA GLY A 161 -11.41 -25.58 42.14
C GLY A 161 -11.04 -24.79 43.39
N THR A 162 -12.04 -24.29 44.10
CA THR A 162 -12.36 -24.85 45.42
C THR A 162 -13.86 -24.72 45.67
#